data_AF-A0A6M1LWV1-F1
#
_entry.id   AF-A0A6M1LWV1-F1
#
_cell.length_a   1.000
_cell.length_b   1.000
_cell.length_c   1.000
_cell.angle_alpha   90.00
_cell.angle_beta   90.00
_cell.angle_gamma   90.00
#
_symmetry.space_group_name_H-M   'P 1'
#
loop_
_entity.id
_entity.type
_entity.pdbx_description
1 polymer ?
#
loop_
_entity_poly.entity_id
_entity_poly.type
_entity_poly.pdbx_seq_one_letter_code
_entity_poly.pdbx_strand_id
1 'polypeptide(L)' 'MAVFAFIEGFYNPTRPHSALGYLSPIEYKARAMAEND' A
#
# COMPACT_ATOMS: atom_id res chain seq x y z
N MET A 1 -12.22 -17.96 5.16
CA MET A 1 -10.82 -18.08 5.60
C MET A 1 -10.34 -16.73 6.12
N ALA A 2 -10.24 -16.56 7.45
CA ALA A 2 -10.01 -15.25 8.06
C ALA A 2 -8.62 -14.65 7.76
N VAL A 3 -7.59 -15.49 7.66
CA VAL A 3 -6.21 -15.06 7.37
C VAL A 3 -6.08 -14.43 5.99
N PHE A 4 -6.69 -15.03 4.97
CA PHE A 4 -6.66 -14.49 3.61
C PHE A 4 -7.33 -13.11 3.53
N ALA A 5 -8.49 -12.97 4.17
CA ALA A 5 -9.21 -11.69 4.22
C ALA A 5 -8.39 -10.61 4.94
N PHE A 6 -7.67 -10.97 6.00
CA PHE A 6 -6.76 -10.04 6.67
C PHE A 6 -5.57 -9.64 5.80
N ILE A 7 -4.93 -10.62 5.14
CA ILE A 7 -3.74 -10.37 4.32
C ILE A 7 -4.08 -9.44 3.15
N GLU A 8 -5.14 -9.74 2.40
CA GLU A 8 -5.50 -8.98 1.19
C GLU A 8 -6.26 -7.70 1.51
N GLY A 9 -7.14 -7.71 2.53
CA GLY A 9 -7.96 -6.55 2.87
C GLY A 9 -7.23 -5.48 3.67
N PHE A 10 -6.23 -5.86 4.47
CA PHE A 10 -5.59 -4.94 5.42
C PHE A 10 -4.06 -4.94 5.31
N TYR A 11 -3.42 -6.11 5.38
CA TYR A 11 -1.97 -6.16 5.51
C TYR A 11 -1.25 -5.69 4.24
N ASN A 12 -1.43 -6.37 3.11
CA ASN A 12 -0.72 -6.04 1.86
C ASN A 12 -0.95 -4.59 1.39
N PRO A 13 -2.16 -4.02 1.45
CA PRO A 13 -2.38 -2.64 1.00
C PRO A 13 -1.72 -1.56 1.87
N THR A 14 -1.48 -1.83 3.15
CA THR A 14 -0.94 -0.86 4.11
C THR A 14 0.51 -1.15 4.51
N ARG A 15 1.06 -2.30 4.11
CA ARG A 15 2.42 -2.70 4.42
C ARG A 15 3.44 -1.81 3.72
N PRO A 16 4.43 -1.23 4.44
CA PRO A 16 5.54 -0.54 3.82
C PRO A 16 6.42 -1.46 2.98
N HIS A 17 6.85 -0.98 1.81
CA HIS A 17 7.81 -1.67 0.96
C HIS A 17 9.06 -0.81 0.75
N SER A 18 10.24 -1.40 0.99
CA SER A 18 11.52 -0.70 0.78
C SER A 18 11.71 -0.24 -0.67
N ALA A 19 11.20 -1.01 -1.63
CA ALA A 19 11.17 -0.63 -3.05
C ALA A 19 10.36 0.63 -3.34
N LEU A 20 9.40 0.99 -2.47
CA LEU A 20 8.57 2.20 -2.57
C LEU A 20 9.08 3.31 -1.63
N GLY A 21 10.31 3.21 -1.11
CA GLY A 21 10.84 4.17 -0.15
C GLY A 21 10.17 4.10 1.22
N TYR A 22 9.76 2.89 1.64
CA TYR A 22 8.99 2.65 2.86
C TYR A 22 7.58 3.27 2.85
N LEU A 23 7.03 3.55 1.68
CA LEU A 23 5.61 3.83 1.50
C LEU A 23 4.83 2.51 1.33
N SER A 24 3.58 2.52 1.78
CA SER A 24 2.62 1.49 1.40
C SER A 24 2.18 1.65 -0.07
N PRO A 25 1.63 0.62 -0.71
CA PRO A 25 1.11 0.72 -2.07
C PRO A 25 0.03 1.80 -2.23
N ILE A 26 -0.80 2.02 -1.20
CA ILE A 26 -1.83 3.07 -1.20
C ILE A 26 -1.17 4.46 -1.16
N GLU A 27 -0.25 4.69 -0.22
CA GLU A 27 0.44 5.99 -0.08
C GLU A 27 1.27 6.32 -1.32
N TYR A 28 1.96 5.32 -1.88
CA TYR A 28 2.73 5.48 -3.10
C TYR A 28 1.85 5.96 -4.27
N LYS A 29 0.67 5.35 -4.45
CA LYS A 29 -0.29 5.78 -5.49
C LYS A 29 -0.85 7.18 -5.21
N ALA A 30 -1.21 7.48 -3.97
CA ALA A 30 -1.75 8.79 -3.59
C ALA A 30 -0.74 9.91 -3.86
N ARG A 31 0.53 9.69 -3.52
CA ARG A 31 1.62 10.62 -3.81
C ARG A 31 1.85 10.77 -5.31
N ALA A 32 1.88 9.67 -6.05
CA ALA A 32 2.02 9.71 -7.51
C ALA A 32 0.87 10.48 -8.15
N MET A 33 -0.37 10.38 -7.66
CA MET A 33 -1.49 11.18 -8.16
C MET A 33 -1.31 12.67 -7.87
N ALA A 34 -0.92 13.03 -6.64
CA ALA A 34 -0.71 14.43 -6.25
C ALA A 34 0.46 15.12 -6.97
N GLU A 35 1.47 14.38 -7.43
CA GLU A 35 2.60 14.91 -8.21
C GLU A 35 2.24 15.16 -9.70
N ASN A 36 1.13 14.60 -10.18
CA ASN A 36 0.68 14.73 -11.58
C ASN A 36 -0.39 15.82 -11.79
N ASP A 37 -0.81 16.52 -10.73
CA ASP A 37 -1.74 17.66 -10.74
C ASP A 37 -0.96 19.00 -10.68
#